data_AF-A0A4U9CUC1-F1
#
_entry.id   AF-A0A4U9CUC1-F1
#
_cell.length_a   1.000
_cell.length_b   1.000
_cell.length_c   1.000
_cell.angle_alpha   90.00
_cell.angle_beta   90.00
_cell.angle_gamma   90.00
#
_symmetry.space_group_name_H-M   'P 1'
#
loop_
_entity.id
_entity.type
_entity.pdbx_description
1 polymer ?
#
loop_
_entity_poly.entity_id
_entity_poly.type
_entity_poly.pdbx_seq_one_letter_code
_entity_poly.pdbx_strand_id
1 'polypeptide(L)'
;MPDETLHFHVEPFEGANLQPEALAFNGINPNDPERGAVSEYDALHAIFKMVRKGMKDSDCNRAIMVAHNATFDLSFTMAAAERAGLKRNPFHPFVTFDTAALSGLALGQTVLVQSLPRRRYGV
;
A
#
# COMPACT_ATOMS: atom_id res chain seq x y z
N MET A 1 -20.86 2.87 -4.31
CA MET A 1 -20.12 3.99 -3.70
C MET A 1 -18.71 3.50 -3.40
N PRO A 2 -17.67 4.35 -3.47
CA PRO A 2 -16.35 3.94 -3.01
C PRO A 2 -16.41 3.59 -1.52
N ASP A 3 -15.68 2.55 -1.14
CA ASP A 3 -15.54 2.12 0.25
C ASP A 3 -14.56 3.05 1.01
N GLU A 4 -14.22 2.70 2.25
CA GLU A 4 -13.31 3.47 3.10
C GLU A 4 -11.91 3.65 2.46
N THR A 5 -11.35 4.86 2.56
CA THR A 5 -9.98 5.19 2.11
C THR A 5 -9.17 5.73 3.29
N LEU A 6 -7.97 5.19 3.49
CA LEU A 6 -7.03 5.64 4.52
C LEU A 6 -5.69 6.02 3.87
N HIS A 7 -5.04 7.03 4.44
CA HIS A 7 -3.72 7.50 4.00
C HIS A 7 -2.95 7.99 5.23
N PHE A 8 -1.66 7.63 5.28
CA PHE A 8 -0.76 8.01 6.37
C PHE A 8 0.61 8.38 5.80
N HIS A 9 1.23 9.41 6.37
CA HIS A 9 2.67 9.58 6.29
C HIS A 9 3.29 8.75 7.42
N VAL A 10 4.34 7.99 7.13
CA VAL A 10 4.97 7.08 8.10
C VAL A 10 6.38 7.55 8.40
N GLU A 11 6.70 7.64 9.69
CA GLU A 11 8.05 7.94 10.15
C GLU A 11 9.01 6.79 9.81
N PRO A 12 10.25 7.08 9.39
CA PRO A 12 11.26 6.02 9.23
C PRO A 12 11.46 5.29 10.57
N PHE A 13 11.38 3.96 10.56
CA PHE A 13 11.67 3.16 11.74
C PHE A 13 13.14 3.30 12.18
N GLU A 14 13.43 3.01 13.45
CA GLU A 14 14.78 3.11 13.98
C GLU A 14 15.75 2.19 13.22
N GLY A 15 16.85 2.76 12.70
CA GLY A 15 17.82 2.03 11.88
C GLY A 15 17.42 1.87 10.41
N ALA A 16 16.34 2.52 9.95
CA ALA A 16 15.97 2.52 8.53
C ALA A 16 17.07 3.13 7.65
N ASN A 17 17.39 2.44 6.55
CA ASN A 17 18.28 2.97 5.52
C ASN A 17 17.50 3.84 4.52
N LEU A 18 17.92 5.09 4.36
CA LEU A 18 17.27 6.07 3.46
C LEU A 18 18.15 6.30 2.23
N GLN A 19 17.78 5.67 1.12
CA GLN A 19 18.50 5.83 -0.15
C GLN A 19 18.20 7.20 -0.77
N PRO A 20 19.20 8.05 -1.05
CA PRO A 20 18.99 9.37 -1.65
C PRO A 20 18.22 9.33 -2.98
N GLU A 21 18.45 8.31 -3.79
CA GLU A 21 17.78 8.12 -5.08
C GLU A 21 16.28 7.86 -4.91
N ALA A 22 15.88 7.13 -3.85
CA ALA A 22 14.48 6.90 -3.55
C ALA A 22 13.78 8.18 -3.10
N LEU A 23 14.44 8.99 -2.27
CA LEU A 23 13.92 10.30 -1.82
C LEU A 23 13.82 11.30 -2.98
N ALA A 24 14.81 11.31 -3.87
CA ALA A 24 14.76 12.13 -5.09
C ALA A 24 13.63 11.68 -6.03
N PHE A 25 13.38 10.38 -6.13
CA PHE A 25 12.33 9.82 -6.98
C PHE A 25 10.91 10.15 -6.47
N ASN A 26 10.66 9.98 -5.16
CA ASN A 26 9.33 10.19 -4.58
C ASN A 26 9.10 11.61 -4.06
N GLY A 27 10.14 12.45 -3.99
CA GLY A 27 10.08 13.82 -3.48
C GLY A 27 9.81 13.92 -1.98
N ILE A 28 10.04 12.84 -1.22
CA ILE A 28 9.77 12.80 0.22
C ILE A 28 10.95 13.39 1.00
N ASN A 29 10.66 14.33 1.90
CA ASN A 29 11.58 14.78 2.95
C ASN A 29 11.14 14.19 4.30
N PRO A 30 11.76 13.09 4.79
CA PRO A 30 11.31 12.41 6.01
C PRO A 30 11.36 13.26 7.29
N ASN A 31 12.18 14.32 7.30
CA ASN A 31 12.41 15.17 8.47
C ASN A 31 11.51 16.42 8.48
N ASP A 32 10.57 16.53 7.54
CA ASP A 32 9.65 17.66 7.46
C ASP A 32 8.60 17.57 8.60
N PRO A 33 8.60 18.50 9.57
CA PRO A 33 7.67 18.47 10.69
C PRO A 33 6.21 18.67 10.26
N GLU A 34 5.96 19.26 9.09
CA GLU A 34 4.59 19.48 8.58
C GLU A 34 4.00 18.23 7.91
N ARG A 35 4.78 17.14 7.74
CA ARG A 35 4.26 15.87 7.21
C ARG A 35 3.19 15.22 8.07
N GLY A 36 3.15 15.51 9.36
CA GLY A 36 2.26 14.82 10.29
C GLY A 36 2.42 13.30 10.22
N ALA A 37 3.68 12.84 10.14
CA ALA A 37 3.99 11.43 10.05
C ALA A 37 3.65 10.71 11.37
N VAL A 38 3.26 9.44 11.27
CA VAL A 38 2.94 8.57 12.40
C VAL A 38 3.82 7.32 12.39
N SER A 39 3.84 6.58 13.50
CA SER A 39 4.60 5.34 13.57
C SER A 39 4.06 4.26 12.61
N GLU A 40 4.89 3.29 12.24
CA GLU A 40 4.45 2.10 11.49
C GLU A 40 3.30 1.38 12.20
N TYR A 41 3.36 1.34 13.54
CA TYR A 41 2.32 0.73 14.36
C TYR A 41 0.98 1.44 14.19
N ASP A 42 0.94 2.76 14.34
CA ASP A 42 -0.32 3.52 14.31
C ASP A 42 -0.99 3.43 12.93
N ALA A 43 -0.21 3.59 11.86
CA ALA A 43 -0.70 3.48 10.49
C ALA A 43 -1.25 2.08 10.19
N LEU A 44 -0.46 1.03 10.42
CA LEU A 44 -0.88 -0.34 10.10
C LEU A 44 -1.96 -0.85 11.05
N HIS A 45 -1.97 -0.43 12.32
CA HIS A 45 -3.02 -0.78 13.26
C HIS A 45 -4.37 -0.19 12.79
N ALA A 46 -4.39 1.08 12.36
CA ALA A 46 -5.59 1.72 11.82
C ALA A 46 -6.07 1.02 10.53
N ILE A 47 -5.17 0.74 9.60
CA ILE A 47 -5.48 0.01 8.35
C ILE A 47 -6.04 -1.38 8.68
N PHE A 48 -5.37 -2.16 9.52
CA PHE A 48 -5.82 -3.52 9.84
C PHE A 48 -7.15 -3.50 10.61
N LYS A 49 -7.44 -2.47 11.40
CA LYS A 49 -8.73 -2.31 12.07
C LYS A 49 -9.85 -2.10 11.04
N MET A 50 -9.66 -1.19 10.08
CA MET A 50 -10.60 -0.94 9.00
C MET A 50 -10.82 -2.21 8.15
N VAL A 51 -9.74 -2.86 7.73
CA VAL A 51 -9.82 -4.08 6.91
C VAL A 51 -10.56 -5.21 7.64
N ARG A 52 -10.29 -5.45 8.93
CA ARG A 52 -11.00 -6.49 9.70
C ARG A 52 -12.49 -6.18 9.86
N LYS A 53 -12.86 -4.90 9.98
CA LYS A 53 -14.26 -4.47 10.01
C LYS A 53 -14.92 -4.78 8.66
N GLY A 54 -14.34 -4.34 7.55
CA GLY A 54 -14.87 -4.61 6.20
C GLY A 54 -14.97 -6.12 5.89
N MET A 55 -13.99 -6.92 6.32
CA MET A 55 -14.05 -8.37 6.21
C MET A 55 -15.23 -8.98 6.96
N LYS A 56 -15.49 -8.52 8.20
CA LYS A 56 -16.63 -8.98 8.99
C LYS A 56 -17.96 -8.57 8.35
N ASP A 57 -18.04 -7.35 7.85
CA ASP A 57 -19.25 -6.80 7.24
C ASP A 57 -19.56 -7.48 5.89
N SER A 58 -18.53 -8.02 5.21
CA SER A 58 -18.64 -8.71 3.92
C SER A 58 -18.56 -10.24 4.00
N ASP A 59 -18.62 -10.82 5.21
CA ASP A 59 -18.48 -12.27 5.46
C ASP A 59 -17.25 -12.91 4.77
N CYS A 60 -16.12 -12.22 4.82
CA CYS A 60 -14.86 -12.63 4.21
C CYS A 60 -13.88 -13.19 5.25
N ASN A 61 -13.20 -14.27 4.88
CA ASN A 61 -12.26 -14.96 5.78
C ASN A 61 -10.88 -14.28 5.88
N ARG A 62 -10.41 -13.65 4.79
CA ARG A 62 -9.08 -13.03 4.73
C ARG A 62 -9.02 -11.91 3.70
N ALA A 63 -8.16 -10.91 3.92
CA ALA A 63 -7.89 -9.86 2.95
C ALA A 63 -6.77 -10.26 1.96
N ILE A 64 -6.92 -9.86 0.70
CA ILE A 64 -5.91 -10.02 -0.36
C ILE A 64 -5.46 -8.63 -0.79
N MET A 65 -4.15 -8.41 -0.83
CA MET A 65 -3.59 -7.13 -1.28
C MET A 65 -3.75 -7.01 -2.80
N VAL A 66 -4.31 -5.88 -3.23
CA VAL A 66 -4.37 -5.47 -4.63
C VAL A 66 -3.41 -4.29 -4.80
N ALA A 67 -2.39 -4.45 -5.64
CA ALA A 67 -1.38 -3.41 -5.89
C ALA A 67 -0.77 -3.59 -7.29
N HIS A 68 0.13 -2.69 -7.71
CA HIS A 68 0.76 -2.74 -9.03
C HIS A 68 2.22 -3.16 -8.90
N ASN A 69 2.58 -4.32 -9.44
CA ASN A 69 3.77 -5.08 -9.02
C ASN A 69 3.66 -5.48 -7.53
N ALA A 70 2.51 -6.03 -7.16
CA ALA A 70 2.02 -6.15 -5.78
C ALA A 70 2.95 -6.81 -4.75
N THR A 71 3.90 -7.64 -5.20
CA THR A 71 4.93 -8.22 -4.31
C THR A 71 5.75 -7.17 -3.59
N PHE A 72 6.01 -6.03 -4.25
CA PHE A 72 6.72 -4.90 -3.65
C PHE A 72 5.97 -4.39 -2.42
N ASP A 73 4.72 -3.95 -2.58
CA ASP A 73 3.91 -3.39 -1.49
C ASP A 73 3.64 -4.40 -0.37
N LEU A 74 3.43 -5.68 -0.74
CA LEU A 74 3.23 -6.75 0.24
C LEU A 74 4.48 -6.93 1.11
N SER A 75 5.66 -6.95 0.51
CA SER A 75 6.93 -7.14 1.23
C SER A 75 7.17 -6.03 2.26
N PHE A 76 6.93 -4.77 1.89
CA PHE A 76 7.05 -3.63 2.80
C PHE A 76 6.02 -3.68 3.92
N THR A 77 4.76 -3.98 3.60
CA THR A 77 3.68 -4.06 4.58
C THR A 77 3.91 -5.18 5.59
N MET A 78 4.38 -6.35 5.14
CA MET A 78 4.68 -7.49 6.01
C MET A 78 5.87 -7.19 6.93
N ALA A 79 6.96 -6.62 6.40
CA ALA A 79 8.14 -6.27 7.18
C ALA A 79 7.83 -5.17 8.23
N ALA A 80 7.04 -4.17 7.87
CA ALA A 80 6.60 -3.13 8.81
C ALA A 80 5.67 -3.68 9.89
N ALA A 81 4.75 -4.59 9.54
CA ALA A 81 3.89 -5.25 10.51
C ALA A 81 4.68 -6.12 11.50
N GLU A 82 5.75 -6.78 11.03
CA GLU A 82 6.67 -7.57 11.86
C GLU A 82 7.45 -6.67 12.83
N ARG A 83 8.09 -5.60 12.33
CA ARG A 83 8.80 -4.62 13.17
C ARG A 83 7.90 -3.98 14.23
N ALA A 84 6.65 -3.66 13.85
CA ALA A 84 5.65 -3.07 14.75
C ALA A 84 4.99 -4.09 15.71
N GLY A 85 5.32 -5.39 15.63
CA GLY A 85 4.75 -6.41 16.51
C GLY A 85 3.26 -6.69 16.30
N LEU A 86 2.71 -6.40 15.11
CA LEU A 86 1.29 -6.55 14.80
C LEU A 86 0.91 -8.02 14.50
N LYS A 87 0.52 -8.76 15.55
CA LYS A 87 0.25 -10.21 15.46
C LYS A 87 -0.94 -10.62 14.59
N ARG A 88 -1.99 -9.78 14.48
CA ARG A 88 -3.26 -10.15 13.83
C ARG A 88 -3.38 -9.66 12.39
N ASN A 89 -2.33 -9.76 11.58
CA ASN A 89 -2.34 -9.23 10.20
C ASN A 89 -3.49 -9.86 9.38
N PRO A 90 -4.47 -9.08 8.87
CA PRO A 90 -5.61 -9.61 8.13
C PRO A 90 -5.27 -10.04 6.69
N PHE A 91 -4.14 -9.59 6.15
CA PHE A 91 -3.73 -9.91 4.79
C PHE A 91 -3.22 -11.35 4.66
N HIS A 92 -3.37 -11.91 3.47
CA HIS A 92 -2.73 -13.16 3.11
C HIS A 92 -1.20 -12.99 3.01
N PRO A 93 -0.39 -13.89 3.59
CA PRO A 93 1.06 -13.69 3.72
C PRO A 93 1.82 -13.71 2.39
N PHE A 94 1.25 -14.36 1.36
CA PHE A 94 1.92 -14.54 0.07
C PHE A 94 1.00 -14.45 -1.16
N VAL A 95 -0.31 -14.24 -0.99
CA VAL A 95 -1.24 -14.17 -2.14
C VAL A 95 -1.61 -12.71 -2.35
N THR A 96 -1.48 -12.26 -3.59
CA THR A 96 -1.82 -10.91 -4.03
C THR A 96 -2.60 -10.97 -5.34
N PHE A 97 -3.32 -9.89 -5.64
CA PHE A 97 -3.79 -9.60 -6.99
C PHE A 97 -2.93 -8.50 -7.58
N ASP A 98 -2.04 -8.90 -8.48
CA ASP A 98 -1.15 -7.98 -9.17
C ASP A 98 -1.84 -7.32 -10.38
N THR A 99 -2.05 -6.02 -10.27
CA THR A 99 -2.69 -5.24 -11.33
C THR A 99 -1.80 -5.09 -12.57
N ALA A 100 -0.48 -5.29 -12.48
CA ALA A 100 0.38 -5.31 -13.68
C ALA A 100 0.08 -6.54 -14.54
N ALA A 101 0.00 -7.73 -13.94
CA ALA A 101 -0.43 -8.95 -14.63
C ALA A 101 -1.87 -8.86 -15.16
N LEU A 102 -2.82 -8.38 -14.34
CA LEU A 102 -4.22 -8.21 -14.75
C LEU A 102 -4.35 -7.21 -15.92
N SER A 103 -3.60 -6.12 -15.90
CA SER A 103 -3.59 -5.14 -17.00
C SER A 103 -2.89 -5.68 -18.24
N GLY A 104 -1.84 -6.50 -18.07
CA GLY A 104 -1.22 -7.23 -19.17
C GLY A 104 -2.23 -8.14 -19.89
N LEU A 105 -3.06 -8.86 -19.12
CA LEU A 105 -4.12 -9.70 -19.65
C LEU A 105 -5.25 -8.91 -20.30
N ALA A 106 -5.78 -7.89 -19.62
CA ALA A 106 -7.00 -7.20 -20.04
C ALA A 106 -6.76 -6.08 -21.06
N LEU A 107 -5.60 -5.42 -21.00
CA LEU A 107 -5.29 -4.19 -21.74
C LEU A 107 -4.02 -4.30 -22.59
N GLY A 108 -3.25 -5.37 -22.46
CA GLY A 108 -1.94 -5.51 -23.11
C GLY A 108 -0.90 -4.51 -22.59
N GLN A 109 -1.09 -3.97 -21.38
CA GLN A 109 -0.24 -2.95 -20.78
C GLN A 109 0.14 -3.34 -19.35
N THR A 110 1.43 -3.32 -19.04
CA THR A 110 1.93 -3.62 -17.69
C THR A 110 2.39 -2.39 -16.93
N VAL A 111 2.51 -1.23 -17.60
CA VAL A 111 2.89 0.03 -16.96
C VAL A 111 1.64 0.76 -16.50
N LEU A 112 1.55 1.08 -15.21
CA LEU A 112 0.36 1.69 -14.58
C LEU A 112 -0.22 2.87 -15.36
N VAL A 113 0.62 3.83 -15.78
CA VAL A 113 0.14 5.02 -16.51
C VAL A 113 -0.42 4.67 -17.90
N GLN A 114 0.04 3.58 -18.51
CA GLN A 114 -0.44 3.11 -19.81
C GLN A 114 -1.71 2.24 -19.70
N SER A 115 -1.94 1.63 -18.53
CA SER A 115 -3.16 0.87 -18.22
C SER A 115 -4.34 1.72 -17.74
N LEU A 116 -4.11 2.97 -17.35
CA LEU A 116 -5.19 3.89 -16.99
C LEU A 116 -5.96 4.34 -18.25
N PRO A 117 -7.28 4.58 -18.15
CA PRO A 117 -8.02 5.20 -19.24
C PRO A 117 -7.30 6.49 -19.65
N ARG A 118 -6.93 6.60 -20.94
CA ARG A 118 -6.44 7.87 -21.47
C ARG A 118 -7.55 8.88 -21.22
N ARG A 119 -7.29 9.88 -20.35
CA ARG A 119 -8.11 11.10 -20.38
C ARG A 119 -7.96 11.62 -21.81
N ARG A 120 -8.99 11.44 -22.64
CA ARG A 120 -9.18 12.25 -23.84
C ARG A 120 -9.43 13.66 -23.33
N TYR A 121 -8.38 14.37 -22.99
CA TYR A 121 -8.41 15.82 -23.10
C TYR A 121 -8.51 16.08 -24.59
N GLY A 122 -9.69 16.49 -25.03
CA GLY A 122 -9.87 17.04 -26.35
C GLY A 122 -8.93 18.22 -26.51
N VAL A 123 -7.93 18.03 -27.36
CA VAL A 123 -7.57 18.99 -28.40
C VAL A 123 -7.68 18.24 -29.71
#